data_AF-A0A498CYN2-F1
#
_entry.id   AF-A0A498CYN2-F1
#
_cell.length_a   1.000
_cell.length_b   1.000
_cell.length_c   1.000
_cell.angle_alpha   90.00
_cell.angle_beta   90.00
_cell.angle_gamma   90.00
#
_symmetry.space_group_name_H-M   'P 1'
#
loop_
_entity.id
_entity.type
_entity.pdbx_description
1 polymer ?
#
loop_
_entity_poly.entity_id
_entity_poly.type
_entity_poly.pdbx_seq_one_letter_code
_entity_poly.pdbx_strand_id
1 'polypeptide(L)'
;MIKSVLPICTFNLFWILGLLHIGFYGTRPYRHYRFEDLVDPSPDAVFMVCILYSIYFLIGNVLKFTPFWAHHRYMAYLFLSTVLIFQSFIACMGAMHAPPYWAAFIINCMFLLFAHLVLYPLFALWRKYSKKHSYSSNRNTTTDKI
;
A
#
# COMPACT_ATOMS: atom_id res chain seq x y z
N MET A 1 -13.39 20.81 5.54
CA MET A 1 -11.92 20.67 5.43
C MET A 1 -11.40 19.29 5.85
N ILE A 2 -11.87 18.71 6.98
CA ILE A 2 -11.36 17.44 7.56
C ILE A 2 -11.49 16.21 6.64
N LYS A 3 -12.55 16.10 5.84
CA LYS A 3 -12.78 14.94 4.94
C LYS A 3 -11.72 14.77 3.83
N SER A 4 -10.99 15.84 3.47
CA SER A 4 -10.00 15.78 2.38
C SER A 4 -8.62 15.29 2.84
N VAL A 5 -8.31 15.41 4.14
CA VAL A 5 -6.99 15.09 4.70
C VAL A 5 -6.91 13.64 5.19
N LEU A 6 -8.05 13.09 5.63
CA LEU A 6 -8.18 11.71 6.10
C LEU A 6 -7.47 10.67 5.20
N PRO A 7 -7.69 10.61 3.86
CA PRO A 7 -7.06 9.59 3.01
C PRO A 7 -5.54 9.80 2.82
N ILE A 8 -5.01 10.98 3.12
CA ILE A 8 -3.56 11.24 3.11
C ILE A 8 -2.97 10.74 4.43
N CYS A 9 -3.61 11.06 5.56
CA CYS A 9 -3.21 10.56 6.87
C CYS A 9 -3.22 9.04 6.93
N THR A 10 -4.28 8.37 6.45
CA THR A 10 -4.34 6.90 6.46
C THR A 10 -3.23 6.29 5.58
N PHE A 11 -2.96 6.91 4.43
CA PHE A 11 -1.90 6.45 3.51
C PHE A 11 -0.50 6.53 4.14
N ASN A 12 -0.18 7.67 4.79
CA ASN A 12 1.09 7.84 5.47
C ASN A 12 1.19 7.00 6.77
N LEU A 13 0.07 6.73 7.43
CA LEU A 13 0.05 5.84 8.59
C LEU A 13 0.43 4.41 8.19
N PHE A 14 -0.07 3.90 7.06
CA PHE A 14 0.38 2.61 6.52
C PHE A 14 1.87 2.61 6.17
N TRP A 15 2.39 3.73 5.65
CA TRP A 15 3.81 3.87 5.35
C TRP A 15 4.67 3.70 6.61
N ILE A 16 4.35 4.45 7.66
CA ILE A 16 5.10 4.43 8.93
C ILE A 16 4.98 3.06 9.60
N LEU A 17 3.78 2.45 9.61
CA LEU A 17 3.59 1.10 10.16
C LEU A 17 4.42 0.05 9.41
N GLY A 18 4.48 0.12 8.08
CA GLY A 18 5.29 -0.79 7.28
C GLY A 18 6.78 -0.61 7.54
N LEU A 19 7.27 0.62 7.67
CA LEU A 19 8.65 0.93 8.05
C LEU A 19 8.99 0.40 9.44
N LEU A 20 8.09 0.61 10.41
CA LEU A 20 8.27 0.10 11.77
C LEU A 20 8.30 -1.44 11.78
N HIS A 21 7.44 -2.08 11.00
CA HIS A 21 7.42 -3.54 10.86
C HIS A 21 8.73 -4.08 10.27
N ILE A 22 9.25 -3.46 9.20
CA ILE A 22 10.54 -3.85 8.60
C ILE A 22 11.68 -3.58 9.59
N GLY A 23 11.71 -2.42 10.24
CA GLY A 23 12.76 -2.09 11.21
C GLY A 23 12.75 -3.04 12.41
N PHE A 24 11.58 -3.36 12.96
CA PHE A 24 11.46 -4.19 14.16
C PHE A 24 11.82 -5.67 13.90
N TYR A 25 11.36 -6.24 12.78
CA TYR A 25 11.66 -7.63 12.45
C TYR A 25 13.00 -7.78 11.73
N GLY A 26 13.39 -6.76 10.95
CA GLY A 26 14.59 -6.77 10.14
C GLY A 26 15.88 -6.57 10.94
N THR A 27 15.81 -6.01 12.15
CA THR A 27 16.96 -5.84 13.05
C THR A 27 17.16 -6.99 14.02
N ARG A 28 16.24 -7.96 14.07
CA ARG A 28 16.35 -9.09 14.99
C ARG A 28 17.34 -10.13 14.46
N PRO A 29 18.17 -10.72 15.35
CA PRO A 29 19.01 -11.84 14.98
C PRO A 29 18.15 -12.99 14.47
N TYR A 30 18.65 -13.68 13.46
CA TYR A 30 17.94 -14.80 12.83
C TYR A 30 18.88 -15.96 12.59
N ARG A 31 18.30 -17.17 12.55
CA ARG A 31 19.05 -18.37 12.19
C ARG A 31 19.34 -18.37 10.71
N HIS A 32 20.62 -18.44 10.36
CA HIS A 32 21.01 -18.54 8.97
C HIS A 32 20.83 -19.99 8.50
N TYR A 33 20.24 -20.22 7.32
CA TYR A 33 20.00 -21.60 6.84
C TYR A 33 21.27 -22.44 6.65
N ARG A 34 22.44 -21.79 6.58
CA ARG A 34 23.75 -22.41 6.36
C ARG A 34 24.57 -22.62 7.64
N PHE A 35 24.31 -21.85 8.68
CA PHE A 35 25.04 -21.88 9.95
C PHE A 35 23.99 -21.83 11.05
N GLU A 36 23.92 -22.83 11.93
CA GLU A 36 22.92 -22.90 13.01
C GLU A 36 23.05 -21.74 14.04
N ASP A 37 24.07 -20.90 13.87
CA ASP A 37 24.34 -19.69 14.62
C ASP A 37 23.36 -18.56 14.30
N LEU A 38 23.08 -17.75 15.32
CA LEU A 38 22.35 -16.50 15.19
C LEU A 38 23.24 -15.48 14.50
N VAL A 39 22.81 -15.01 13.33
CA VAL A 39 23.49 -13.95 12.60
C VAL A 39 22.72 -12.65 12.79
N ASP A 40 23.44 -11.60 13.18
CA ASP A 40 22.87 -10.26 13.22
C ASP A 40 22.72 -9.70 11.80
N PRO A 41 21.55 -9.18 11.44
CA PRO A 41 21.31 -8.59 10.13
C PRO A 41 22.12 -7.31 9.96
N SER A 42 22.65 -7.09 8.76
CA SER A 42 23.42 -5.89 8.48
C SER A 42 22.48 -4.66 8.40
N PRO A 43 22.75 -3.58 9.14
CA PRO A 43 21.83 -2.44 9.26
C PRO A 43 21.65 -1.67 7.94
N ASP A 44 22.67 -1.71 7.08
CA ASP A 44 22.65 -1.16 5.72
C ASP A 44 21.62 -1.87 4.83
N ALA A 45 21.51 -3.20 4.93
CA ALA A 45 20.56 -3.99 4.16
C ALA A 45 19.11 -3.70 4.61
N VAL A 46 18.88 -3.59 5.92
CA VAL A 46 17.57 -3.22 6.47
C VAL A 46 17.16 -1.82 5.99
N PHE A 47 18.10 -0.87 6.00
CA PHE A 47 17.86 0.49 5.52
C PHE A 47 17.53 0.53 4.03
N MET A 48 18.24 -0.25 3.21
CA MET A 48 17.95 -0.42 1.78
C MET A 48 16.51 -0.88 1.54
N VAL A 49 16.06 -1.88 2.30
CA VAL A 49 14.69 -2.40 2.18
C VAL A 49 13.63 -1.38 2.64
N CYS A 50 13.92 -0.60 3.68
CA CYS A 50 13.07 0.52 4.08
C CYS A 50 12.95 1.59 2.99
N ILE A 51 14.04 1.90 2.27
CA ILE A 51 14.02 2.82 1.13
C ILE A 51 13.16 2.24 0.01
N LEU A 52 13.38 0.97 -0.37
CA LEU A 52 12.60 0.30 -1.41
C LEU A 52 11.10 0.31 -1.09
N TYR A 53 10.73 0.06 0.17
CA TYR A 53 9.34 0.15 0.62
C TYR A 53 8.75 1.56 0.49
N SER A 54 9.56 2.57 0.74
CA SER A 54 9.14 3.98 0.73
C SER A 54 8.83 4.52 -0.66
N ILE A 55 9.42 3.95 -1.72
CA ILE A 55 9.25 4.41 -3.11
C ILE A 55 7.78 4.50 -3.49
N TYR A 56 6.99 3.47 -3.19
CA TYR A 56 5.56 3.45 -3.49
C TYR A 56 4.79 4.60 -2.83
N PHE A 57 5.09 4.89 -1.55
CA PHE A 57 4.42 5.97 -0.82
C PHE A 57 4.88 7.35 -1.26
N LEU A 58 6.16 7.50 -1.58
CA LEU A 58 6.71 8.76 -2.06
C LEU A 58 6.09 9.12 -3.42
N ILE A 59 6.06 8.17 -4.36
CA ILE A 59 5.37 8.33 -5.65
C ILE A 59 3.89 8.61 -5.44
N GLY A 60 3.20 7.85 -4.58
CA GLY A 60 1.77 8.05 -4.30
C GLY A 60 1.45 9.43 -3.71
N ASN A 61 2.30 9.96 -2.84
CA ASN A 61 2.16 11.31 -2.30
C ASN A 61 2.41 12.36 -3.40
N VAL A 62 3.48 12.25 -4.17
CA VAL A 62 3.77 13.17 -5.30
C VAL A 62 2.60 13.22 -6.28
N LEU A 63 2.07 12.05 -6.67
CA LEU A 63 0.90 11.97 -7.56
C LEU A 63 -0.32 12.65 -6.95
N LYS A 64 -0.59 12.48 -5.64
CA LYS A 64 -1.72 13.13 -4.96
C LYS A 64 -1.60 14.65 -4.89
N PHE A 65 -0.39 15.19 -4.73
CA PHE A 65 -0.16 16.64 -4.71
C PHE A 65 -0.15 17.26 -6.12
N THR A 66 -0.05 16.44 -7.16
CA THR A 66 -0.05 16.89 -8.56
C THR A 66 -1.48 16.91 -9.10
N PRO A 67 -1.88 17.93 -9.88
CA PRO A 67 -3.21 17.99 -10.51
C PRO A 67 -3.50 16.82 -11.48
N PHE A 68 -2.45 16.10 -11.89
CA PHE A 68 -2.52 14.89 -12.71
C PHE A 68 -3.46 13.83 -12.10
N TRP A 69 -3.47 13.66 -10.78
CA TRP A 69 -4.38 12.72 -10.12
C TRP A 69 -5.85 13.09 -10.31
N ALA A 70 -6.17 14.39 -10.30
CA ALA A 70 -7.54 14.84 -10.47
C ALA A 70 -8.03 14.63 -11.92
N HIS A 71 -7.16 14.87 -12.90
CA HIS A 71 -7.47 14.82 -14.33
C HIS A 71 -7.41 13.39 -14.91
N HIS A 72 -6.44 12.58 -14.49
CA HIS A 72 -6.16 11.25 -15.05
C HIS A 72 -6.11 10.14 -13.97
N ARG A 73 -7.19 10.02 -13.19
CA ARG A 73 -7.30 9.05 -12.08
C ARG A 73 -6.95 7.60 -12.47
N TYR A 74 -7.38 7.16 -13.65
CA TYR A 74 -7.15 5.79 -14.11
C TYR A 74 -5.67 5.53 -14.45
N MET A 75 -5.02 6.47 -15.15
CA MET A 75 -3.59 6.35 -15.49
C MET A 75 -2.72 6.44 -14.25
N ALA A 76 -3.06 7.34 -13.32
CA ALA A 76 -2.38 7.46 -12.05
C ALA A 76 -2.48 6.17 -11.20
N TYR A 77 -3.63 5.49 -11.24
CA TYR A 77 -3.82 4.18 -10.61
C TYR A 77 -2.99 3.09 -11.29
N LEU A 78 -3.00 3.00 -12.62
CA LEU A 78 -2.19 2.02 -13.37
C LEU A 78 -0.69 2.21 -13.09
N PHE A 79 -0.21 3.46 -13.08
CA PHE A 79 1.18 3.76 -12.78
C PHE A 79 1.59 3.29 -11.38
N LEU A 80 0.78 3.58 -10.36
CA LEU A 80 1.02 3.07 -9.00
C LEU A 80 0.95 1.55 -8.92
N SER A 81 0.04 0.92 -9.66
CA SER A 81 -0.04 -0.53 -9.76
C SER A 81 1.26 -1.13 -10.33
N THR A 82 1.81 -0.54 -11.40
CA THR A 82 3.09 -0.98 -11.99
C THR A 82 4.24 -0.87 -11.01
N VAL A 83 4.34 0.28 -10.30
CA VAL A 83 5.36 0.48 -9.24
C VAL A 83 5.25 -0.61 -8.18
N LEU A 84 4.03 -0.88 -7.70
CA LEU A 84 3.80 -1.85 -6.64
C LEU A 84 4.09 -3.30 -7.09
N ILE A 85 3.74 -3.65 -8.32
CA ILE A 85 4.07 -4.96 -8.91
C ILE A 85 5.58 -5.12 -9.03
N PHE A 86 6.28 -4.09 -9.53
CA PHE A 86 7.74 -4.13 -9.65
C PHE A 86 8.42 -4.25 -8.27
N GLN A 87 7.95 -3.51 -7.28
CA GLN A 87 8.42 -3.61 -5.90
C GLN A 87 8.19 -5.02 -5.31
N SER A 88 7.04 -5.63 -5.61
CA SER A 88 6.72 -7.00 -5.18
C SER A 88 7.60 -8.04 -5.87
N PHE A 89 7.94 -7.82 -7.15
CA PHE A 89 8.90 -8.66 -7.86
C PHE A 89 10.30 -8.60 -7.22
N ILE A 90 10.79 -7.40 -6.88
CA ILE A 90 12.04 -7.22 -6.14
C ILE A 90 11.98 -7.95 -4.78
N ALA A 91 10.85 -7.84 -4.07
CA ALA A 91 10.65 -8.53 -2.80
C ALA A 91 10.79 -10.05 -2.93
N CYS A 92 10.20 -10.65 -3.96
CA CYS A 92 10.32 -12.09 -4.23
C CYS A 92 11.74 -12.51 -4.60
N MET A 93 12.45 -11.72 -5.40
CA MET A 93 13.85 -11.99 -5.75
C MET A 93 14.76 -11.94 -4.53
N GLY A 94 14.61 -10.92 -3.67
CA GLY A 94 15.43 -10.79 -2.46
C GLY A 94 15.14 -11.87 -1.40
N ALA A 95 13.93 -12.42 -1.39
CA ALA A 95 13.54 -13.49 -0.48
C ALA A 95 14.28 -14.80 -0.71
N MET A 96 14.84 -15.02 -1.90
CA MET A 96 15.65 -16.21 -2.20
C MET A 96 16.91 -16.30 -1.31
N HIS A 97 17.35 -15.18 -0.71
CA HIS A 97 18.48 -15.15 0.22
C HIS A 97 18.10 -15.40 1.69
N ALA A 98 16.81 -15.62 1.99
CA ALA A 98 16.22 -15.90 3.31
C ALA A 98 16.50 -14.95 4.50
N PRO A 99 16.71 -13.61 4.37
CA PRO A 99 16.85 -12.75 5.55
C PRO A 99 15.48 -12.27 6.08
N PRO A 100 15.34 -12.02 7.39
CA PRO A 100 14.08 -11.66 8.04
C PRO A 100 13.52 -10.30 7.57
N TYR A 101 14.40 -9.36 7.21
CA TYR A 101 13.98 -8.05 6.68
C TYR A 101 13.31 -8.16 5.30
N TRP A 102 13.73 -9.12 4.46
CA TRP A 102 13.06 -9.40 3.18
C TRP A 102 11.69 -10.05 3.41
N ALA A 103 11.56 -10.95 4.39
CA ALA A 103 10.27 -11.54 4.75
C ALA A 103 9.27 -10.48 5.22
N ALA A 104 9.69 -9.56 6.11
CA ALA A 104 8.87 -8.45 6.57
C ALA A 104 8.46 -7.51 5.41
N PHE A 105 9.36 -7.29 4.46
CA PHE A 105 9.10 -6.51 3.24
C PHE A 105 8.10 -7.18 2.30
N ILE A 106 8.19 -8.49 2.09
CA ILE A 106 7.20 -9.24 1.30
C ILE A 106 5.82 -9.13 1.94
N ILE A 107 5.71 -9.36 3.25
CA ILE A 107 4.42 -9.29 3.96
C ILE A 107 3.78 -7.92 3.76
N ASN A 108 4.57 -6.86 3.91
CA ASN A 108 4.10 -5.49 3.67
C ASN A 108 3.71 -5.25 2.21
N CYS A 109 4.45 -5.78 1.24
CA CYS A 109 4.11 -5.67 -0.19
C CYS A 109 2.84 -6.45 -0.53
N MET A 110 2.66 -7.65 0.01
CA MET A 110 1.44 -8.46 -0.18
C MET A 110 0.22 -7.75 0.39
N PHE A 111 0.35 -7.16 1.58
CA PHE A 111 -0.73 -6.37 2.17
C PHE A 111 -1.07 -5.15 1.31
N LEU A 112 -0.06 -4.44 0.79
CA LEU A 112 -0.26 -3.32 -0.11
C LEU A 112 -0.91 -3.73 -1.43
N LEU A 113 -0.49 -4.86 -2.02
CA LEU A 113 -1.11 -5.40 -3.25
C LEU A 113 -2.58 -5.71 -3.02
N PHE A 114 -2.90 -6.37 -1.91
CA PHE A 114 -4.28 -6.64 -1.53
C PHE A 114 -5.08 -5.34 -1.36
N ALA A 115 -4.52 -4.37 -0.65
CA ALA A 115 -5.19 -3.08 -0.44
C ALA A 115 -5.39 -2.30 -1.77
N HIS A 116 -4.38 -2.30 -2.65
CA HIS A 116 -4.40 -1.53 -3.89
C HIS A 116 -5.28 -2.20 -4.96
N LEU A 117 -5.15 -3.51 -5.17
CA LEU A 117 -5.81 -4.23 -6.26
C LEU A 117 -7.17 -4.82 -5.88
N VAL A 118 -7.44 -5.04 -4.59
CA VAL A 118 -8.72 -5.63 -4.14
C VAL A 118 -9.57 -4.58 -3.42
N LEU A 119 -9.06 -4.02 -2.32
CA LEU A 119 -9.87 -3.13 -1.47
C LEU A 119 -10.25 -1.83 -2.19
N TYR A 120 -9.30 -1.20 -2.90
CA TYR A 120 -9.56 0.05 -3.61
C TYR A 120 -10.65 -0.06 -4.70
N PRO A 121 -10.59 -1.02 -5.65
CA PRO A 121 -11.67 -1.17 -6.63
C PRO A 121 -12.98 -1.63 -6.00
N LEU A 122 -12.95 -2.48 -4.97
CA LEU A 122 -14.16 -2.89 -4.24
C LEU A 122 -14.84 -1.67 -3.59
N PHE A 123 -14.07 -0.79 -2.96
CA PHE A 123 -14.57 0.45 -2.38
C PHE A 123 -15.15 1.41 -3.43
N ALA A 124 -14.51 1.49 -4.60
CA ALA A 124 -15.02 2.29 -5.71
C ALA A 124 -16.36 1.77 -6.25
N LEU A 125 -16.50 0.45 -6.39
CA LEU A 125 -17.75 -0.20 -6.79
C LEU A 125 -18.84 0.01 -5.73
N TRP A 126 -18.53 -0.24 -4.45
CA TRP A 126 -19.49 -0.05 -3.35
C TRP A 126 -20.04 1.38 -3.30
N ARG A 127 -19.16 2.39 -3.45
CA ARG A 127 -19.59 3.80 -3.50
C ARG A 127 -20.52 4.06 -4.70
N LYS A 128 -20.25 3.46 -5.86
CA LYS A 128 -21.10 3.57 -7.06
C LYS A 128 -22.50 2.98 -6.82
N TYR A 129 -22.58 1.80 -6.20
CA TYR A 129 -23.85 1.16 -5.85
C TYR A 129 -24.63 1.93 -4.78
N SER A 130 -23.96 2.38 -3.71
CA SER A 130 -24.59 3.17 -2.63
C SER A 130 -25.20 4.48 -3.15
N LYS A 131 -24.49 5.19 -4.04
CA LYS A 131 -25.04 6.40 -4.70
C LYS A 131 -26.25 6.10 -5.59
N LYS A 132 -26.21 5.00 -6.35
CA LYS A 132 -27.33 4.58 -7.21
C LYS A 132 -28.58 4.26 -6.38
N HIS A 133 -28.41 3.56 -5.26
CA HIS A 133 -29.51 3.25 -4.33
C HIS A 133 -30.10 4.52 -3.70
N SER A 134 -29.26 5.45 -3.23
CA SER A 134 -29.70 6.72 -2.65
C SER A 134 -30.46 7.59 -3.67
N TYR A 135 -30.04 7.60 -4.93
CA TYR A 135 -30.74 8.34 -6.00
C TYR A 135 -32.07 7.70 -6.39
N SER A 136 -32.16 6.37 -6.37
CA SER A 136 -33.42 5.65 -6.63
C SER A 136 -34.44 5.85 -5.50
N SER A 137 -33.98 5.78 -4.25
CA SER A 137 -34.85 5.99 -3.08
C SER A 137 -35.42 7.42 -3.03
N ASN A 138 -34.61 8.44 -3.35
CA ASN A 138 -35.07 9.84 -3.34
C ASN A 138 -36.09 10.14 -4.47
N ARG A 139 -35.98 9.46 -5.62
CA ARG A 139 -36.98 9.59 -6.70
C ARG A 139 -38.35 9.07 -6.29
N ASN A 140 -38.40 7.90 -5.65
CA ASN A 140 -39.66 7.27 -5.25
C ASN A 140 -40.39 8.08 -4.17
N THR A 141 -39.67 8.69 -3.21
CA THR A 141 -40.28 9.58 -2.20
C THR A 141 -40.80 10.91 -2.76
N THR A 142 -40.42 11.28 -3.98
CA THR A 142 -40.90 12.53 -4.61
C THR A 142 -42.15 12.28 -5.45
N THR A 143 -42.30 11.08 -6.04
CA THR A 143 -43.49 10.68 -6.79
C THR A 143 -44.68 10.31 -5.91
N ASP A 144 -44.46 9.85 -4.67
CA ASP A 144 -45.54 9.53 -3.72
C ASP A 144 -46.16 10.77 -3.03
N LYS A 145 -45.68 11.97 -3.36
CA LYS A 145 -46.16 13.25 -2.80
C LYS A 145 -47.00 14.09 -3.79
N ILE A 146 -47.40 13.51 -4.93
CA ILE A 146 -48.25 14.15 -5.94
C ILE A 146 -49.62 13.49 -5.94
#